data_AF-A0A967F7B3-F1
#
_entry.id   AF-A0A967F7B3-F1
#
_cell.length_a   1.000
_cell.length_b   1.000
_cell.length_c   1.000
_cell.angle_alpha   90.00
_cell.angle_beta   90.00
_cell.angle_gamma   90.00
#
_symmetry.space_group_name_H-M   'P 1'
#
loop_
_entity.id
_entity.type
_entity.pdbx_description
1 polymer ?
#
loop_
_entity_poly.entity_id
_entity_poly.type
_entity_poly.pdbx_seq_one_letter_code
_entity_poly.pdbx_strand_id
1 'polypeptide(L)'
;RHTADLSIELAEAQAELLGVDLRSIPIEPAFTALEGSLAPSFGDAPAGLAEENLQARIRGNIVMALSNKFGWLPLATSNKSELAVGYSTIYGDMCGGFSPLKDCLKTRVYELSRYRNSLGAAIPDGVIDRPPTAELAAGQTDQDSLPEYAVLDAILLRFVDQDRSIQEIVTEGFEEGMVRRVAGMVLNSEFKRRQGAPGVRVTSRGFGRDRRYPITSLWRESL
;
A
#
# COMPACT_ATOMS: atom_id res chain seq x y z
N ARG A 1 13.90 -8.44 11.08
CA ARG A 1 15.24 -7.84 10.80
C ARG A 1 15.25 -6.32 10.55
N HIS A 2 14.31 -5.75 9.78
CA HIS A 2 14.42 -4.36 9.28
C HIS A 2 13.50 -3.33 9.96
N THR A 3 12.59 -3.76 10.83
CA THR A 3 11.67 -2.87 11.54
C THR A 3 12.43 -1.96 12.50
N ALA A 4 12.22 -0.66 12.39
CA ALA A 4 12.85 0.32 13.27
C ALA A 4 12.20 0.32 14.67
N ASP A 5 12.98 0.54 15.72
CA ASP A 5 12.46 0.64 17.10
C ASP A 5 11.38 1.72 17.20
N LEU A 6 11.59 2.86 16.53
CA LEU A 6 10.62 3.95 16.44
C LEU A 6 9.26 3.51 15.86
N SER A 7 9.24 2.58 14.89
CA SER A 7 7.99 2.05 14.34
C SER A 7 7.20 1.26 15.39
N ILE A 8 7.89 0.54 16.27
CA ILE A 8 7.28 -0.23 17.37
C ILE A 8 6.78 0.73 18.44
N GLU A 9 7.63 1.67 18.89
CA GLU A 9 7.31 2.66 19.92
C GLU A 9 6.09 3.51 19.54
N LEU A 10 6.00 3.97 18.29
CA LEU A 10 4.86 4.77 17.83
C LEU A 10 3.56 3.95 17.77
N ALA A 11 3.65 2.66 17.40
CA ALA A 11 2.49 1.77 17.40
C ALA A 11 1.99 1.48 18.82
N GLU A 12 2.91 1.25 19.77
CA GLU A 12 2.62 1.08 21.20
C GLU A 12 1.98 2.33 21.79
N ALA A 13 2.58 3.51 21.57
CA ALA A 13 2.05 4.78 22.03
C ALA A 13 0.65 5.07 21.47
N GLN A 14 0.43 4.78 20.18
CA GLN A 14 -0.89 4.96 19.57
C GLN A 14 -1.93 4.00 20.16
N ALA A 15 -1.57 2.73 20.37
CA ALA A 15 -2.49 1.74 20.93
C ALA A 15 -2.88 2.08 22.37
N GLU A 16 -1.91 2.51 23.19
CA GLU A 16 -2.15 2.97 24.57
C GLU A 16 -3.07 4.19 24.58
N LEU A 17 -2.79 5.19 23.75
CA LEU A 17 -3.59 6.41 23.64
C LEU A 17 -5.06 6.13 23.28
N LEU A 18 -5.31 5.11 22.45
CA LEU A 18 -6.64 4.73 22.00
C LEU A 18 -7.30 3.66 22.89
N GLY A 19 -6.57 3.09 23.86
CA GLY A 19 -7.05 2.01 24.72
C GLY A 19 -7.39 0.72 23.97
N VAL A 20 -6.63 0.40 22.92
CA VAL A 20 -6.85 -0.80 22.08
C VAL A 20 -5.84 -1.91 22.42
N ASP A 21 -6.28 -3.18 22.30
CA ASP A 21 -5.40 -4.34 22.47
C ASP A 21 -4.30 -4.34 21.42
N LEU A 22 -3.04 -4.38 21.86
CA LEU A 22 -1.87 -4.48 20.99
C LEU A 22 -1.14 -5.80 21.24
N ARG A 23 -0.84 -6.51 20.15
CA ARG A 23 -0.09 -7.77 20.18
C ARG A 23 1.12 -7.69 19.27
N SER A 24 2.30 -7.75 19.87
CA SER A 24 3.57 -7.79 19.14
C SER A 24 3.96 -9.23 18.82
N ILE A 25 3.91 -9.60 17.53
CA ILE A 25 4.23 -10.94 17.03
C ILE A 25 5.41 -10.85 16.05
N PRO A 26 6.62 -11.25 16.45
CA PRO A 26 7.78 -11.27 15.55
C PRO A 26 7.60 -12.29 14.40
N ILE A 27 7.89 -11.87 13.17
CA ILE A 27 7.79 -12.75 11.99
C ILE A 27 9.08 -13.48 11.65
N GLU A 28 10.19 -13.10 12.29
CA GLU A 28 11.53 -13.60 12.02
C GLU A 28 11.66 -15.14 12.01
N PRO A 29 11.05 -15.88 12.96
CA PRO A 29 11.12 -17.35 12.94
C PRO A 29 10.42 -17.96 11.73
N ALA A 30 9.24 -17.44 11.37
CA ALA A 30 8.48 -17.90 10.22
C ALA A 30 9.18 -17.56 8.90
N PHE A 31 9.78 -16.35 8.82
CA PHE A 31 10.58 -15.93 7.68
C PHE A 31 11.78 -16.85 7.46
N THR A 32 12.57 -17.08 8.50
CA THR A 32 13.76 -17.95 8.45
C THR A 32 13.41 -19.38 8.03
N ALA A 33 12.31 -19.93 8.54
CA ALA A 33 11.85 -21.27 8.16
C ALA A 33 11.46 -21.37 6.67
N LEU A 34 10.75 -20.37 6.15
CA LEU A 34 10.35 -20.32 4.74
C LEU A 34 11.53 -20.04 3.82
N GLU A 35 12.43 -19.14 4.19
CA GLU A 35 13.68 -18.85 3.49
C GLU A 35 14.53 -20.13 3.36
N GLY A 36 14.73 -20.87 4.46
CA GLY A 36 15.46 -22.14 4.44
C GLY A 36 14.79 -23.22 3.57
N SER A 37 13.46 -23.24 3.52
CA SER A 37 12.70 -24.17 2.67
C SER A 37 12.82 -23.82 1.17
N LEU A 38 12.97 -22.52 0.85
CA LEU A 38 13.10 -22.02 -0.52
C LEU A 38 14.54 -22.00 -1.02
N ALA A 39 15.53 -22.04 -0.13
CA ALA A 39 16.95 -21.93 -0.46
C ALA A 39 17.41 -22.88 -1.58
N PRO A 40 17.05 -24.19 -1.61
CA PRO A 40 17.44 -25.07 -2.71
C PRO A 40 16.87 -24.66 -4.08
N SER A 41 15.71 -23.98 -4.08
CA SER A 41 15.05 -23.50 -5.30
C SER A 41 15.56 -22.13 -5.76
N PHE A 42 15.98 -21.28 -4.82
CA PHE A 42 16.55 -19.96 -5.12
C PHE A 42 18.01 -20.04 -5.56
N GLY A 43 18.75 -21.05 -5.08
CA GLY A 43 20.18 -21.20 -5.39
C GLY A 43 20.97 -19.97 -4.96
N ASP A 44 21.83 -19.49 -5.85
CA ASP A 44 22.68 -18.31 -5.60
C ASP A 44 22.03 -16.97 -6.03
N ALA A 45 20.71 -16.97 -6.29
CA ALA A 45 20.01 -15.74 -6.66
C ALA A 45 20.09 -14.72 -5.50
N PRO A 46 20.41 -13.45 -5.79
CA PRO A 46 20.48 -12.42 -4.75
C PRO A 46 19.08 -12.16 -4.18
N ALA A 47 19.03 -11.90 -2.88
CA ALA A 47 17.80 -11.47 -2.23
C ALA A 47 17.27 -10.16 -2.85
N GLY A 48 15.95 -10.02 -2.90
CA GLY A 48 15.26 -8.84 -3.38
C GLY A 48 13.75 -8.92 -3.16
N LEU A 49 12.99 -8.60 -4.21
CA LEU A 49 11.53 -8.46 -4.13
C LEU A 49 10.80 -9.75 -3.67
N ALA A 50 11.40 -10.93 -3.87
CA ALA A 50 10.81 -12.19 -3.42
C ALA A 50 10.76 -12.27 -1.88
N GLU A 51 11.88 -11.97 -1.23
CA GLU A 51 12.07 -11.97 0.22
C GLU A 51 11.26 -10.86 0.89
N GLU A 52 11.21 -9.66 0.30
CA GLU A 52 10.34 -8.58 0.77
C GLU A 52 8.86 -9.00 0.76
N ASN A 53 8.39 -9.55 -0.36
CA ASN A 53 7.02 -10.04 -0.47
C ASN A 53 6.73 -11.24 0.44
N LEU A 54 7.72 -12.08 0.74
CA LEU A 54 7.58 -13.19 1.68
C LEU A 54 7.25 -12.66 3.08
N GLN A 55 7.96 -11.62 3.55
CA GLN A 55 7.67 -10.97 4.82
C GLN A 55 6.24 -10.40 4.86
N ALA A 56 5.80 -9.72 3.80
CA ALA A 56 4.43 -9.19 3.72
C ALA A 56 3.37 -10.30 3.80
N ARG A 57 3.56 -11.42 3.09
CA ARG A 57 2.63 -12.57 3.12
C ARG A 57 2.59 -13.28 4.46
N ILE A 58 3.72 -13.37 5.17
CA ILE A 58 3.75 -13.92 6.55
C ILE A 58 2.88 -13.07 7.48
N ARG A 59 3.00 -11.73 7.40
CA ARG A 59 2.13 -10.83 8.18
C ARG A 59 0.65 -11.05 7.84
N GLY A 60 0.32 -11.21 6.56
CA GLY A 60 -1.03 -11.49 6.13
C GLY A 60 -1.59 -12.80 6.69
N ASN A 61 -0.79 -13.87 6.67
CA ASN A 61 -1.17 -15.15 7.29
C ASN A 61 -1.45 -15.03 8.79
N ILE A 62 -0.65 -14.24 9.52
CA ILE A 62 -0.87 -14.01 10.95
C ILE A 62 -2.20 -13.29 11.20
N VAL A 63 -2.48 -12.22 10.46
CA VAL A 63 -3.73 -11.46 10.55
C VAL A 63 -4.95 -12.36 10.28
N MET A 64 -4.88 -13.18 9.23
CA MET A 64 -5.95 -14.10 8.89
C MET A 64 -6.11 -15.24 9.92
N ALA A 65 -5.01 -15.74 10.48
CA ALA A 65 -5.05 -16.75 11.54
C ALA A 65 -5.73 -16.21 12.81
N LEU A 66 -5.44 -14.97 13.21
CA LEU A 66 -6.10 -14.29 14.32
C LEU A 66 -7.60 -14.08 14.03
N SER A 67 -7.93 -13.63 12.82
CA SER A 67 -9.33 -13.49 12.37
C SER A 67 -10.09 -14.82 12.48
N ASN A 68 -9.54 -15.91 11.95
CA ASN A 68 -10.16 -17.23 12.01
C ASN A 68 -10.32 -17.75 13.45
N LYS A 69 -9.36 -17.44 14.34
CA LYS A 69 -9.38 -17.88 15.73
C LYS A 69 -10.41 -17.14 16.57
N PHE A 70 -10.56 -15.84 16.36
CA PHE A 70 -11.34 -14.96 17.23
C PHE A 70 -12.61 -14.39 16.58
N GLY A 71 -12.84 -14.65 15.30
CA GLY A 71 -14.00 -14.14 14.55
C GLY A 71 -13.92 -12.65 14.24
N TRP A 72 -12.74 -12.04 14.29
CA TRP A 72 -12.54 -10.62 13.99
C TRP A 72 -12.56 -10.35 12.49
N LEU A 73 -13.03 -9.17 12.08
CA LEU A 73 -12.91 -8.69 10.70
C LEU A 73 -11.54 -8.03 10.50
N PRO A 74 -10.63 -8.61 9.71
CA PRO A 74 -9.33 -7.99 9.44
C PRO A 74 -9.50 -6.80 8.49
N LEU A 75 -8.85 -5.68 8.83
CA LEU A 75 -8.85 -4.46 8.02
C LEU A 75 -7.56 -4.34 7.22
N ALA A 76 -7.65 -4.34 5.90
CA ALA A 76 -6.53 -4.03 5.01
C ALA A 76 -6.28 -2.51 4.98
N THR A 77 -5.01 -2.11 5.01
CA THR A 77 -4.63 -0.70 5.18
C THR A 77 -4.10 -0.03 3.91
N SER A 78 -4.07 -0.74 2.77
CA SER A 78 -3.63 -0.15 1.50
C SER A 78 -4.53 1.02 1.09
N ASN A 79 -3.91 2.13 0.69
CA ASN A 79 -4.63 3.31 0.22
C ASN A 79 -4.80 3.34 -1.31
N LYS A 80 -5.57 4.31 -1.83
CA LYS A 80 -5.85 4.41 -3.26
C LYS A 80 -4.58 4.56 -4.10
N SER A 81 -3.60 5.32 -3.63
CA SER A 81 -2.37 5.60 -4.36
C SER A 81 -1.56 4.32 -4.54
N GLU A 82 -1.33 3.57 -3.46
CA GLU A 82 -0.64 2.28 -3.46
C GLU A 82 -1.34 1.25 -4.37
N LEU A 83 -2.67 1.15 -4.26
CA LEU A 83 -3.48 0.25 -5.08
C LEU A 83 -3.50 0.67 -6.56
N ALA A 84 -3.46 1.97 -6.85
CA ALA A 84 -3.44 2.49 -8.21
C ALA A 84 -2.20 2.01 -8.93
N VAL A 85 -1.01 2.23 -8.36
CA VAL A 85 0.26 1.88 -9.01
C VAL A 85 0.77 0.47 -8.70
N GLY A 86 0.01 -0.31 -7.92
CA GLY A 86 0.35 -1.68 -7.56
C GLY A 86 1.55 -1.79 -6.64
N TYR A 87 1.79 -0.76 -5.83
CA TYR A 87 2.77 -0.77 -4.75
C TYR A 87 2.18 -1.52 -3.55
N SER A 88 2.07 -2.83 -3.74
CA SER A 88 1.41 -3.76 -2.82
C SER A 88 1.81 -5.19 -3.13
N THR A 89 1.75 -6.02 -2.10
CA THR A 89 1.95 -7.47 -2.16
C THR A 89 0.60 -8.17 -2.14
N ILE A 90 0.30 -8.92 -3.21
CA ILE A 90 -0.87 -9.80 -3.22
C ILE A 90 -0.75 -10.81 -2.06
N TYR A 91 -1.81 -10.89 -1.26
CA TYR A 91 -1.90 -11.70 -0.04
C TYR A 91 -0.95 -11.28 1.09
N GLY A 92 -0.33 -10.11 0.96
CA GLY A 92 0.40 -9.43 2.03
C GLY A 92 -0.43 -8.30 2.62
N ASP A 93 0.02 -7.05 2.43
CA ASP A 93 -0.65 -5.83 2.94
C ASP A 93 -2.10 -5.66 2.44
N MET A 94 -2.43 -6.25 1.28
CA MET A 94 -3.78 -6.19 0.72
C MET A 94 -4.79 -7.15 1.40
N CYS A 95 -4.31 -8.04 2.27
CA CYS A 95 -5.17 -9.05 2.89
C CYS A 95 -6.09 -8.44 3.96
N GLY A 96 -7.36 -8.83 3.93
CA GLY A 96 -8.36 -8.32 4.85
C GLY A 96 -9.77 -8.61 4.36
N GLY A 97 -10.75 -8.52 5.26
CA GLY A 97 -12.16 -8.60 4.91
C GLY A 97 -12.72 -7.26 4.43
N PHE A 98 -12.08 -6.14 4.80
CA PHE A 98 -12.48 -4.80 4.38
C PHE A 98 -11.29 -3.83 4.35
N SER A 99 -11.31 -2.83 3.48
CA SER A 99 -10.28 -1.79 3.38
C SER A 99 -10.92 -0.39 3.48
N PRO A 100 -10.82 0.27 4.65
CA PRO A 100 -11.39 1.59 4.86
C PRO A 100 -10.74 2.68 4.00
N LEU A 101 -9.45 2.54 3.69
CA LEU A 101 -8.66 3.54 2.96
C LEU A 101 -8.55 3.27 1.46
N LYS A 102 -9.25 2.23 0.96
CA LYS A 102 -9.14 1.74 -0.43
C LYS A 102 -9.27 2.84 -1.49
N ASP A 103 -10.08 3.85 -1.23
CA ASP A 103 -10.37 4.95 -2.16
C ASP A 103 -9.88 6.31 -1.63
N CYS A 104 -9.00 6.33 -0.63
CA CYS A 104 -8.33 7.54 -0.14
C CYS A 104 -6.94 7.67 -0.77
N LEU A 105 -6.64 8.78 -1.44
CA LEU A 105 -5.27 9.10 -1.88
C LEU A 105 -4.35 9.29 -0.66
N LYS A 106 -3.05 9.02 -0.78
CA LYS A 106 -2.08 9.12 0.32
C LYS A 106 -2.04 10.53 0.92
N THR A 107 -2.02 11.56 0.07
CA THR A 107 -2.14 12.97 0.47
C THR A 107 -3.37 13.20 1.35
N ARG A 108 -4.51 12.62 0.96
CA ARG A 108 -5.75 12.68 1.75
C ARG A 108 -5.66 11.90 3.07
N VAL A 109 -4.93 10.80 3.13
CA VAL A 109 -4.67 10.07 4.38
C VAL A 109 -3.92 10.96 5.39
N TYR A 110 -2.89 11.70 4.95
CA TYR A 110 -2.21 12.67 5.80
C TYR A 110 -3.14 13.78 6.29
N GLU A 111 -3.95 14.36 5.40
CA GLU A 111 -4.95 15.38 5.76
C GLU A 111 -5.96 14.87 6.80
N LEU A 112 -6.48 13.65 6.59
CA LEU A 112 -7.43 13.01 7.51
C LEU A 112 -6.80 12.71 8.87
N SER A 113 -5.52 12.34 8.89
CA SER A 113 -4.78 12.09 10.13
C SER A 113 -4.63 13.36 10.96
N ARG A 114 -4.24 14.48 10.31
CA ARG A 114 -4.14 15.79 10.96
C ARG A 114 -5.51 16.31 11.41
N TYR A 115 -6.54 16.14 10.58
CA TYR A 115 -7.92 16.45 10.95
C TYR A 115 -8.37 15.66 12.18
N ARG A 116 -8.12 14.34 12.22
CA ARG A 116 -8.46 13.51 13.39
C ARG A 116 -7.79 14.01 14.66
N ASN A 117 -6.50 14.38 14.61
CA ASN A 117 -5.79 14.93 15.77
C ASN A 117 -6.32 16.30 16.21
N SER A 118 -6.86 17.11 15.28
CA SER A 118 -7.50 18.39 15.65
C SER A 118 -8.76 18.22 16.51
N LEU A 119 -9.38 17.04 16.49
CA LEU A 119 -10.53 16.69 17.33
C LEU A 119 -10.12 16.07 18.69
N GLY A 120 -8.83 15.88 18.91
CA GLY A 120 -8.26 15.23 20.09
C GLY A 120 -7.16 14.24 19.72
N ALA A 121 -6.14 14.12 20.57
CA ALA A 121 -4.98 13.26 20.31
C ALA A 121 -5.40 11.81 19.99
N ALA A 122 -4.88 11.27 18.88
CA ALA A 122 -5.22 9.93 18.41
C ALA A 122 -4.12 9.24 17.62
N ILE A 123 -3.32 10.00 16.87
CA ILE A 123 -2.22 9.51 16.04
C ILE A 123 -0.97 10.25 16.51
N PRO A 124 0.10 9.57 16.98
CA PRO A 124 1.33 10.25 17.35
C PRO A 124 1.90 11.05 16.18
N ASP A 125 2.39 12.27 16.42
CA ASP A 125 2.89 13.15 15.35
C ASP A 125 4.05 12.50 14.57
N GLY A 126 4.88 11.69 15.24
CA GLY A 126 5.94 10.91 14.60
C GLY A 126 5.45 9.91 13.55
N VAL A 127 4.19 9.45 13.60
CA VAL A 127 3.58 8.62 12.55
C VAL A 127 3.28 9.44 11.29
N ILE A 128 2.93 10.71 11.46
CA ILE A 128 2.50 11.61 10.37
C ILE A 128 3.69 12.30 9.72
N ASP A 129 4.70 12.67 10.50
CA ASP A 129 5.79 13.53 10.04
C ASP A 129 7.00 12.76 9.48
N ARG A 130 7.05 11.44 9.65
CA ARG A 130 8.12 10.60 9.10
C ARG A 130 7.89 10.25 7.63
N PRO A 131 8.96 10.01 6.85
CA PRO A 131 8.84 9.48 5.50
C PRO A 131 8.13 8.11 5.47
N PRO A 132 7.31 7.83 4.46
CA PRO A 132 6.63 6.56 4.33
C PRO A 132 7.59 5.43 3.91
N THR A 133 7.44 4.27 4.54
CA THR A 133 8.26 3.08 4.29
C THR A 133 7.52 1.81 4.71
N ALA A 134 7.79 0.71 4.00
CA ALA A 134 7.33 -0.63 4.37
C ALA A 134 8.32 -1.41 5.26
N GLU A 135 9.55 -0.89 5.45
CA GLU A 135 10.61 -1.50 6.26
C GLU A 135 10.82 -3.00 5.99
N LEU A 136 10.74 -3.41 4.72
CA LEU A 136 10.98 -4.80 4.27
C LEU A 136 12.44 -5.05 3.90
N ALA A 137 13.18 -3.97 3.61
CA ALA A 137 14.62 -3.97 3.35
C ALA A 137 15.31 -2.84 4.13
N ALA A 138 16.63 -2.93 4.30
CA ALA A 138 17.40 -1.95 5.06
C ALA A 138 17.39 -0.58 4.38
N GLY A 139 16.95 0.46 5.11
CA GLY A 139 16.91 1.84 4.61
C GLY A 139 15.84 2.11 3.54
N GLN A 140 14.89 1.18 3.34
CA GLN A 140 13.86 1.28 2.32
C GLN A 140 12.97 2.52 2.53
N THR A 141 12.63 3.18 1.42
CA THR A 141 11.60 4.22 1.36
C THR A 141 10.63 3.96 0.20
N ASP A 142 9.40 4.45 0.28
CA ASP A 142 8.45 4.32 -0.83
C ASP A 142 8.99 5.00 -2.11
N GLN A 143 9.77 6.07 -1.94
CA GLN A 143 10.41 6.84 -3.00
C GLN A 143 11.44 6.05 -3.82
N ASP A 144 11.93 4.91 -3.31
CA ASP A 144 12.81 4.01 -4.08
C ASP A 144 12.08 3.45 -5.32
N SER A 145 10.76 3.34 -5.25
CA SER A 145 9.91 2.77 -6.31
C SER A 145 8.87 3.73 -6.86
N LEU A 146 8.48 4.75 -6.10
CA LEU A 146 7.39 5.66 -6.42
C LEU A 146 7.87 7.11 -6.61
N PRO A 147 7.18 7.92 -7.42
CA PRO A 147 7.27 9.37 -7.32
C PRO A 147 6.79 9.85 -5.95
N GLU A 148 7.16 11.08 -5.57
CA GLU A 148 6.58 11.73 -4.39
C GLU A 148 5.06 11.71 -4.43
N TYR A 149 4.43 11.39 -3.30
CA TYR A 149 2.98 11.20 -3.23
C TYR A 149 2.19 12.42 -3.69
N ALA A 150 2.68 13.64 -3.48
CA ALA A 150 2.04 14.85 -3.99
C ALA A 150 1.95 14.87 -5.53
N VAL A 151 3.01 14.43 -6.22
CA VAL A 151 3.05 14.35 -7.68
C VAL A 151 2.25 13.15 -8.17
N LEU A 152 2.45 11.98 -7.52
CA LEU A 152 1.73 10.76 -7.84
C LEU A 152 0.21 10.96 -7.76
N ASP A 153 -0.28 11.46 -6.62
CA ASP A 153 -1.70 11.64 -6.37
C ASP A 153 -2.33 12.67 -7.32
N ALA A 154 -1.60 13.72 -7.67
CA ALA A 154 -2.06 14.72 -8.63
C ALA A 154 -2.24 14.13 -10.04
N ILE A 155 -1.36 13.22 -10.46
CA ILE A 155 -1.48 12.48 -11.73
C ILE A 155 -2.62 11.46 -11.63
N LEU A 156 -2.71 10.71 -10.54
CA LEU A 156 -3.76 9.70 -10.32
C LEU A 156 -5.15 10.32 -10.33
N LEU A 157 -5.34 11.47 -9.69
CA LEU A 157 -6.62 12.18 -9.69
C LEU A 157 -7.07 12.49 -11.14
N ARG A 158 -6.15 12.90 -12.01
CA ARG A 158 -6.49 13.22 -13.41
C ARG A 158 -6.71 11.97 -14.24
N PHE A 159 -5.77 11.03 -14.17
CA PHE A 159 -5.77 9.83 -15.01
C PHE A 159 -6.85 8.82 -14.61
N VAL A 160 -7.10 8.66 -13.31
CA VAL A 160 -8.06 7.68 -12.78
C VAL A 160 -9.42 8.33 -12.55
N ASP A 161 -9.48 9.38 -11.73
CA ASP A 161 -10.75 9.94 -11.25
C ASP A 161 -11.44 10.85 -12.27
N GLN A 162 -10.66 11.56 -13.10
CA GLN A 162 -11.18 12.50 -14.11
C GLN A 162 -11.12 11.95 -15.55
N ASP A 163 -10.57 10.75 -15.76
CA ASP A 163 -10.46 10.09 -17.07
C ASP A 163 -9.69 10.90 -18.13
N ARG A 164 -8.73 11.71 -17.69
CA ARG A 164 -7.87 12.51 -18.59
C ARG A 164 -6.86 11.61 -19.29
N SER A 165 -6.66 11.87 -20.58
CA SER A 165 -5.58 11.30 -21.40
C SER A 165 -4.20 11.74 -20.88
N ILE A 166 -3.16 10.96 -21.20
CA ILE A 166 -1.77 11.36 -20.92
C ILE A 166 -1.48 12.76 -21.51
N GLN A 167 -1.94 13.05 -22.72
CA GLN A 167 -1.68 14.33 -23.40
C GLN A 167 -2.34 15.52 -22.68
N GLU A 168 -3.57 15.37 -22.18
CA GLU A 168 -4.24 16.41 -21.40
C GLU A 168 -3.45 16.72 -20.12
N ILE A 169 -2.98 15.68 -19.41
CA ILE A 169 -2.22 15.85 -18.16
C ILE A 169 -0.87 16.53 -18.43
N VAL A 170 -0.20 16.18 -19.52
CA VAL A 170 1.06 16.84 -19.93
C VAL A 170 0.83 18.31 -20.29
N THR A 171 -0.29 18.62 -20.96
CA THR A 171 -0.67 20.01 -21.30
C THR A 171 -0.92 20.87 -20.05
N GLU A 172 -1.32 20.27 -18.93
CA GLU A 172 -1.42 20.94 -17.62
C GLU A 172 -0.07 21.21 -16.94
N GLY A 173 1.05 20.80 -17.55
CA GLY A 173 2.41 21.12 -17.08
C GLY A 173 3.10 20.00 -16.31
N PHE A 174 2.54 18.78 -16.29
CA PHE A 174 3.24 17.61 -15.74
C PHE A 174 4.27 17.08 -16.74
N GLU A 175 5.41 16.61 -16.24
CA GLU A 175 6.47 16.02 -17.06
C GLU A 175 5.99 14.71 -17.73
N GLU A 176 6.17 14.60 -19.05
CA GLU A 176 5.60 13.50 -19.85
C GLU A 176 6.08 12.12 -19.40
N GLY A 177 7.37 11.96 -19.12
CA GLY A 177 7.95 10.71 -18.64
C GLY A 177 7.29 10.25 -17.33
N MET A 178 7.06 11.17 -16.40
CA MET A 178 6.39 10.92 -15.12
C MET A 178 4.94 10.49 -15.32
N VAL A 179 4.17 11.22 -16.14
CA VAL A 179 2.77 10.87 -16.43
C VAL A 179 2.67 9.49 -17.06
N ARG A 180 3.52 9.20 -18.05
CA ARG A 180 3.59 7.88 -18.71
C ARG A 180 3.97 6.78 -17.75
N ARG A 181 4.95 7.01 -16.87
CA ARG A 181 5.36 6.04 -15.84
C ARG A 181 4.19 5.70 -14.94
N VAL A 182 3.52 6.70 -14.36
CA VAL A 182 2.37 6.50 -13.47
C VAL A 182 1.22 5.80 -14.19
N ALA A 183 0.85 6.26 -15.39
CA ALA A 183 -0.20 5.62 -16.20
C ALA A 183 0.14 4.14 -16.50
N GLY A 184 1.39 3.85 -16.85
CA GLY A 184 1.88 2.50 -17.08
C GLY A 184 1.77 1.62 -15.82
N MET A 185 2.16 2.14 -14.65
CA MET A 185 2.00 1.44 -13.38
C MET A 185 0.53 1.15 -13.07
N VAL A 186 -0.37 2.11 -13.34
CA VAL A 186 -1.81 1.92 -13.17
C VAL A 186 -2.33 0.79 -14.06
N LEU A 187 -2.01 0.81 -15.34
CA LEU A 187 -2.49 -0.19 -16.30
C LEU A 187 -1.96 -1.60 -15.97
N ASN A 188 -0.70 -1.72 -15.57
CA ASN A 188 -0.07 -3.02 -15.25
C ASN A 188 -0.54 -3.62 -13.92
N SER A 189 -1.20 -2.84 -13.05
CA SER A 189 -1.56 -3.27 -11.70
C SER A 189 -3.01 -3.77 -11.55
N GLU A 190 -3.73 -3.94 -12.66
CA GLU A 190 -5.14 -4.36 -12.65
C GLU A 190 -5.34 -5.72 -11.97
N PHE A 191 -4.45 -6.69 -12.22
CA PHE A 191 -4.54 -8.02 -11.62
C PHE A 191 -4.41 -8.00 -10.09
N LYS A 192 -3.60 -7.08 -9.53
CA LYS A 192 -3.47 -6.91 -8.07
C LYS A 192 -4.75 -6.32 -7.49
N ARG A 193 -5.28 -5.25 -8.11
CA ARG A 193 -6.49 -4.56 -7.63
C ARG A 193 -7.72 -5.47 -7.55
N ARG A 194 -7.84 -6.44 -8.46
CA ARG A 194 -8.95 -7.41 -8.44
C ARG A 194 -8.92 -8.40 -7.27
N GLN A 195 -7.79 -8.52 -6.59
CA GLN A 195 -7.60 -9.45 -5.46
C GLN A 195 -7.56 -8.73 -4.10
N GLY A 196 -7.60 -7.40 -4.08
CA GLY A 196 -7.61 -6.62 -2.83
C GLY A 196 -8.96 -6.69 -2.13
N ALA A 197 -8.95 -6.55 -0.80
CA ALA A 197 -10.15 -6.49 0.03
C ALA A 197 -11.20 -5.49 -0.52
N PRO A 198 -12.50 -5.75 -0.38
CA PRO A 198 -13.53 -4.77 -0.70
C PRO A 198 -13.37 -3.53 0.19
N GLY A 199 -13.85 -2.37 -0.26
CA GLY A 199 -13.70 -1.12 0.47
C GLY A 199 -14.75 -0.11 0.09
N VAL A 200 -14.76 0.99 0.82
CA VAL A 200 -15.66 2.13 0.62
C VAL A 200 -15.14 3.01 -0.53
N ARG A 201 -16.07 3.56 -1.31
CA ARG A 201 -15.80 4.61 -2.29
C ARG A 201 -16.02 5.98 -1.64
N VAL A 202 -15.03 6.86 -1.72
CA VAL A 202 -15.10 8.25 -1.23
C VAL A 202 -14.84 9.28 -2.32
N THR A 203 -14.43 8.86 -3.53
CA THR A 203 -14.19 9.78 -4.67
C THR A 203 -15.23 9.65 -5.77
N SER A 204 -15.08 10.47 -6.82
CA SER A 204 -15.91 10.40 -8.04
C SER A 204 -15.73 9.09 -8.81
N ARG A 205 -14.60 8.38 -8.65
CA ARG A 205 -14.33 7.12 -9.34
C ARG A 205 -13.45 6.18 -8.52
N GLY A 206 -14.05 5.13 -7.96
CA GLY A 206 -13.32 4.10 -7.22
C GLY A 206 -12.77 2.98 -8.11
N PHE A 207 -11.77 2.25 -7.59
CA PHE A 207 -11.35 0.98 -8.20
C PHE A 207 -12.38 -0.12 -7.90
N GLY A 208 -13.01 -0.65 -8.96
CA GLY A 208 -14.06 -1.65 -8.85
C GLY A 208 -15.17 -1.42 -9.87
N ARG A 209 -16.41 -1.16 -9.40
CA ARG A 209 -17.58 -1.04 -10.27
C ARG A 209 -17.51 0.15 -11.24
N ASP A 210 -16.83 1.22 -10.86
CA ASP A 210 -16.74 2.48 -11.63
C ASP A 210 -15.60 2.49 -12.66
N ARG A 211 -14.61 1.60 -12.51
CA ARG A 211 -13.47 1.46 -13.40
C ARG A 211 -13.25 -0.01 -13.77
N ARG A 212 -13.81 -0.42 -14.91
CA ARG A 212 -13.82 -1.81 -15.39
C ARG A 212 -12.82 -1.98 -16.54
N TYR A 213 -11.58 -2.32 -16.20
CA TYR A 213 -10.52 -2.53 -17.18
C TYR A 213 -10.14 -4.01 -17.28
N PRO A 214 -9.74 -4.51 -18.46
CA PRO A 214 -9.23 -5.87 -18.60
C PRO A 214 -7.88 -6.02 -17.88
N ILE A 215 -7.63 -7.22 -17.33
CA ILE A 215 -6.30 -7.58 -16.83
C ILE A 215 -5.34 -7.73 -18.01
N THR A 216 -5.74 -8.55 -18.99
CA THR A 216 -4.94 -8.79 -20.20
C THR A 216 -5.20 -7.68 -21.20
N SER A 217 -4.26 -6.75 -21.32
CA SER A 217 -4.34 -5.63 -22.24
C SER A 217 -2.97 -5.27 -22.79
N LEU A 218 -2.88 -5.17 -24.12
CA LEU A 218 -1.76 -4.54 -24.81
C LEU A 218 -2.07 -3.09 -25.20
N TRP A 219 -3.21 -2.55 -24.77
CA TRP A 219 -3.53 -1.15 -25.02
C TRP A 219 -2.45 -0.26 -24.39
N ARG A 220 -1.95 0.66 -25.21
CA ARG A 220 -1.02 1.71 -24.86
C ARG A 220 -1.56 2.96 -25.52
N GLU A 221 -1.70 4.02 -24.74
CA GLU A 221 -2.11 5.31 -25.29
C GLU A 221 -0.99 5.84 -26.20
N SER A 222 -1.29 5.92 -27.50
CA SER A 222 -0.46 6.63 -28.48
C SER A 222 -0.68 8.13 -28.32
N LEU A 223 0.39 8.93 -28.42
CA LEU A 223 0.24 10.37 -28.69
C LEU A 223 -0.17 10.58 -30.14
#